data_AF-A0A914S642-F1
#
_entry.id   AF-A0A914S642-F1
#
_cell.length_a   1.000
_cell.length_b   1.000
_cell.length_c   1.000
_cell.angle_alpha   90.00
_cell.angle_beta   90.00
_cell.angle_gamma   90.00
#
_symmetry.space_group_name_H-M   'P 1'
#
loop_
_entity.id
_entity.type
_entity.pdbx_description
1 polymer ?
#
loop_
_entity_poly.entity_id
_entity_poly.type
_entity_poly.pdbx_seq_one_letter_code
_entity_poly.pdbx_strand_id
1 'polypeptide(L)' 'MDTQENRAHQENQKENGTVNGASGGDVAKDSGKGNEDRKIFVGGIAYDVTNEDLCNYFSQFGEVAQAQ' A
#
# COMPACT_ATOMS: atom_id res chain seq x y z
N MET A 1 -49.28 16.15 16.96
CA MET A 1 -49.55 17.59 17.22
C MET A 1 -48.23 18.34 17.36
N ASP A 2 -47.36 18.10 16.38
CA ASP A 2 -46.82 19.09 15.45
C ASP A 2 -47.27 20.52 15.76
N THR A 3 -46.33 21.37 16.17
CA THR A 3 -46.10 22.70 15.60
C THR A 3 -44.85 23.26 16.27
N GLN A 4 -43.68 23.03 15.67
CA GLN A 4 -42.60 23.99 15.81
C GLN A 4 -42.36 24.60 14.44
N GLU A 5 -42.81 25.85 14.38
CA GLU A 5 -42.92 26.76 13.26
C GLU A 5 -41.56 27.05 12.63
N ASN A 6 -41.49 26.78 11.32
CA ASN A 6 -40.40 27.15 10.43
C ASN A 6 -40.26 28.69 10.41
N ARG A 7 -39.26 29.23 11.11
CA ARG A 7 -38.82 30.62 10.91
C ARG A 7 -37.64 30.64 9.95
N ALA A 8 -37.87 31.30 8.82
CA ALA A 8 -36.97 31.47 7.70
C ALA A 8 -35.60 32.04 8.08
N HIS A 9 -34.55 31.43 7.52
CA HIS A 9 -33.25 32.07 7.32
C HIS A 9 -32.81 31.76 5.90
N GLN A 10 -32.94 32.73 5.01
CA GLN A 10 -32.38 32.69 3.66
C GLN A 10 -31.80 34.06 3.35
N GLU A 11 -30.48 34.22 3.48
CA GLU A 11 -29.70 35.11 2.60
C GLU A 11 -28.19 34.83 2.66
N ASN A 12 -27.62 34.63 1.46
CA ASN A 12 -26.24 34.86 1.02
C ASN A 12 -25.06 34.46 1.91
N GLN A 13 -24.37 33.39 1.53
CA GLN A 13 -22.91 33.41 1.46
C GLN A 13 -22.41 32.89 0.11
N LYS A 14 -21.77 33.81 -0.62
CA LYS A 14 -21.00 33.58 -1.83
C LYS A 14 -19.62 33.11 -1.42
N GLU A 15 -19.30 31.82 -1.58
CA GLU A 15 -17.91 31.37 -1.63
C GLU A 15 -17.72 30.41 -2.79
N ASN A 16 -16.89 30.87 -3.72
CA ASN A 16 -16.43 30.16 -4.89
C ASN A 16 -15.41 29.10 -4.42
N GLY A 17 -15.87 27.86 -4.25
CA GLY A 17 -15.01 26.71 -4.04
C GLY A 17 -14.96 25.88 -5.31
N THR A 18 -13.92 26.06 -6.13
CA THR A 18 -13.49 25.01 -7.07
C THR A 18 -13.11 23.79 -6.25
N VAL A 19 -14.05 22.85 -6.09
CA VAL A 19 -13.75 21.51 -5.59
C VAL A 19 -13.35 20.66 -6.79
N ASN A 20 -12.06 20.66 -7.08
CA ASN A 20 -11.49 19.71 -8.04
C ASN A 20 -11.58 18.30 -7.43
N GLY A 21 -12.55 17.53 -7.91
CA GLY A 21 -12.61 16.10 -7.70
C GLY A 21 -11.49 15.38 -8.44
N ALA A 22 -11.13 14.23 -7.88
CA ALA A 22 -10.28 13.17 -8.43
C ALA A 22 -8.76 13.44 -8.47
N SER A 23 -8.09 13.01 -7.42
CA SER A 23 -7.03 12.00 -7.57
C SER A 23 -6.91 11.22 -6.27
N GLY A 24 -7.46 10.01 -6.29
CA GLY A 24 -7.13 8.99 -5.30
C GLY A 24 -5.66 8.64 -5.50
N GLY A 25 -4.79 9.29 -4.72
CA GLY A 25 -3.41 8.91 -4.53
C GLY A 25 -3.33 7.86 -3.44
N ASP A 26 -3.24 6.62 -3.88
CA ASP A 26 -2.35 5.60 -3.33
C ASP A 26 -2.43 5.36 -1.81
N VAL A 27 -3.21 4.35 -1.45
CA VAL A 27 -3.04 3.60 -0.20
C VAL A 27 -1.61 3.07 -0.16
N ALA A 28 -0.71 3.79 0.50
CA ALA A 28 0.48 3.21 1.10
C ALA A 28 0.27 3.16 2.62
N LYS A 29 -0.74 2.38 3.03
CA LYS A 29 -0.83 1.91 4.41
C LYS A 29 0.26 0.85 4.57
N ASP A 30 1.50 1.28 4.78
CA ASP A 30 2.59 0.43 5.27
C ASP A 30 2.23 -0.01 6.70
N SER A 31 1.34 -0.99 6.79
CA SER A 31 1.11 -1.74 8.01
C SER A 31 2.24 -2.73 8.07
N GLY A 32 3.17 -2.52 9.02
CA GLY A 32 4.36 -3.34 9.24
C GLY A 32 4.08 -4.84 9.41
N LYS A 33 3.81 -5.52 8.31
CA LYS A 33 3.95 -6.96 8.08
C LYS A 33 5.19 -7.09 7.20
N GLY A 34 6.34 -6.97 7.85
CA GLY A 34 7.61 -6.89 7.16
C GLY A 34 7.96 -8.22 6.50
N ASN A 35 7.98 -8.24 5.17
CA ASN A 35 8.77 -9.17 4.33
C ASN A 35 8.60 -10.69 4.50
N GLU A 36 7.80 -11.19 5.45
CA GLU A 36 7.64 -12.63 5.71
C GLU A 36 7.04 -13.36 4.50
N ASP A 37 6.12 -12.71 3.78
CA ASP A 37 5.47 -13.25 2.59
C ASP A 37 6.41 -13.37 1.37
N ARG A 38 7.63 -12.81 1.46
CA ARG A 38 8.63 -12.81 0.38
C ARG A 38 9.78 -13.79 0.61
N LYS A 39 9.69 -14.64 1.63
CA LYS A 39 10.70 -15.67 1.94
C LYS A 39 10.33 -17.03 1.37
N ILE A 40 11.30 -17.71 0.76
CA ILE A 40 11.18 -19.08 0.29
C ILE A 40 12.23 -19.97 0.96
N PHE A 41 11.95 -21.28 1.03
CA PHE A 41 12.91 -22.30 1.46
C PHE A 41 13.26 -23.19 0.27
N VAL A 42 14.56 -23.44 0.08
CA VAL A 42 15.08 -24.26 -1.01
C VAL A 42 15.79 -25.46 -0.39
N GLY A 43 15.39 -26.67 -0.78
CA GLY A 43 15.99 -27.93 -0.33
C GLY A 43 16.53 -28.74 -1.49
N GLY A 44 17.36 -29.75 -1.19
CA GLY A 44 17.94 -30.64 -2.21
C GLY A 44 19.09 -30.02 -3.02
N ILE A 45 19.66 -28.92 -2.54
CA ILE A 45 20.88 -28.30 -3.07
C ILE A 45 22.13 -29.03 -2.56
N ALA A 46 23.19 -29.03 -3.37
CA ALA A 46 24.46 -29.66 -3.01
C ALA A 46 25.14 -28.89 -1.86
N TYR A 47 25.93 -29.60 -1.04
CA TYR A 47 26.61 -29.01 0.13
C TYR A 47 27.63 -27.92 -0.20
N ASP A 48 28.15 -27.92 -1.44
CA ASP A 48 29.10 -26.91 -1.93
C ASP A 48 28.41 -25.65 -2.49
N VAL A 49 27.07 -25.64 -2.59
CA VAL A 49 26.33 -24.45 -3.07
C VAL A 49 26.46 -23.33 -2.05
N THR A 50 26.93 -22.18 -2.50
CA THR A 50 27.11 -20.99 -1.66
C THR A 50 25.93 -20.04 -1.74
N ASN A 51 25.87 -19.08 -0.81
CA ASN A 51 24.89 -18.00 -0.85
C ASN A 51 24.99 -17.14 -2.12
N GLU A 52 26.20 -17.01 -2.68
CA GLU A 52 26.45 -16.26 -3.91
C GLU A 52 25.84 -16.98 -5.11
N ASP A 53 25.99 -18.31 -5.17
CA ASP A 53 25.38 -19.14 -6.21
C ASP A 53 23.85 -19.04 -6.17
N LEU A 54 23.26 -19.08 -4.97
CA LEU A 54 21.81 -18.91 -4.77
C LEU A 54 21.37 -17.51 -5.24
N CYS A 55 22.01 -16.45 -4.77
CA CYS A 55 21.69 -15.08 -5.21
C CYS A 55 21.80 -14.94 -6.73
N ASN A 56 22.88 -15.43 -7.34
CA ASN A 56 23.11 -15.29 -8.77
C ASN A 56 22.06 -16.07 -9.58
N TYR A 57 21.70 -17.28 -9.14
CA TYR A 57 20.64 -18.06 -9.77
C TYR A 57 19.26 -17.42 -9.60
N PHE A 58 18.91 -16.93 -8.40
CA PHE A 58 17.58 -16.34 -8.16
C PHE A 58 17.43 -14.91 -8.71
N SER A 59 18.54 -14.21 -9.00
CA SER A 59 18.51 -12.85 -9.57
C SER A 59 17.81 -12.77 -10.93
N GLN A 60 17.73 -13.88 -11.68
CA GLN A 60 16.99 -13.92 -12.94
C GLN A 60 15.46 -13.81 -12.75
N PHE A 61 14.96 -14.08 -11.55
CA PHE A 61 13.53 -14.02 -11.21
C PHE A 61 13.14 -12.71 -10.49
N GLY A 62 14.13 -11.89 -10.10
CA GLY A 62 13.91 -10.62 -9.42
C GLY A 62 15.07 -10.25 -8.49
N GLU A 63 14.94 -9.11 -7.80
CA GLU A 63 15.92 -8.70 -6.80
C GLU A 63 15.92 -9.65 -5.60
N VAL A 64 17.10 -10.16 -5.24
CA VAL A 64 17.28 -11.05 -4.08
C VAL A 64 17.73 -10.21 -2.89
N ALA A 65 16.89 -10.13 -1.85
CA ALA A 65 17.22 -9.35 -0.65
C ALA A 65 18.29 -10.03 0.22
N GLN A 66 18.19 -11.35 0.40
CA GLN A 66 19.09 -12.11 1.27
C GLN A 66 19.01 -13.62 0.97
N ALA A 67 20.15 -14.31 0.99
CA ALA A 67 20.27 -15.78 0.97
C ALA A 67 21.05 -16.25 2.21
N GLN A 68 20.67 -17.41 2.77
CA GLN A 68 21.26 -18.01 3.98
C GLN A 68 21.25 -19.53 3.92
#